data_AF-E9FA56-F1
#
_entry.id   AF-E9FA56-F1
#
_cell.length_a   1.000
_cell.length_b   1.000
_cell.length_c   1.000
_cell.angle_alpha   90.00
_cell.angle_beta   90.00
_cell.angle_gamma   90.00
#
_symmetry.space_group_name_H-M   'P 1'
#
loop_
_entity.id
_entity.type
_entity.pdbx_description
1 polymer ?
#
loop_
_entity_poly.entity_id
_entity_poly.type
_entity_poly.pdbx_seq_one_letter_code
_entity_poly.pdbx_strand_id
1 'polypeptide(L)'
;MPPAQASDPEVDVDMAHEEDDDQVERLINEEYKTWKKNSPFLYDMILGTALTWPTLTVQWFPDVKEPEGKNYRMHRLLLGTHTSDESANFLQIADVQIPKAVAPNPANYDEERGEIGGYGNPGDVAAIKCDIVQKIEHPGEVNKARYQPQNPDIIATLCVDGKILIFDRTKHPLQPASLGKVNAQIELVGHKAEGFGLAWNPHEAGCLASGSEDKSMCLWDLKMLEAESKILKPFRRYTHHTQVVNDVQYHPISKYFIGSVSDDQTLQIVDVRHDNTTTAALVAKRGHLDAINALAFNPNSEVLVATASADKTVGIWDLRNVKEKVHTLEGHNDAVTSLSWHPSEAGILGSGSYDRRIIFWDLSRVGEEQLPDDQDDGPPELLFMHGGHTNHLADFSWNPNEPWLVASAAEDNLLQIWKVAESIVGKDDGELPVDELDR
;
A
#
# COMPACT_ATOMS: atom_id res chain seq x y z
N MET A 1 25.05 60.87 -0.94
CA MET A 1 24.52 59.56 -1.39
C MET A 1 24.31 58.73 -0.13
N PRO A 2 23.09 58.29 0.18
CA PRO A 2 22.90 57.31 1.24
C PRO A 2 23.58 55.99 0.82
N PRO A 3 24.12 55.21 1.77
CA PRO A 3 24.68 53.90 1.45
C PRO A 3 23.55 52.95 1.03
N ALA A 4 23.82 52.12 0.01
CA ALA A 4 22.92 51.06 -0.42
C ALA A 4 22.67 50.10 0.75
N GLN A 5 21.40 49.82 1.03
CA GLN A 5 21.01 48.71 1.90
C GLN A 5 21.53 47.42 1.25
N ALA A 6 22.40 46.71 1.95
CA ALA A 6 22.70 45.32 1.61
C ALA A 6 21.43 44.51 1.86
N SER A 7 20.93 43.81 0.84
CA SER A 7 19.90 42.78 1.05
C SER A 7 20.51 41.66 1.88
N ASP A 8 19.73 41.14 2.82
CA ASP A 8 20.15 40.09 3.74
C ASP A 8 20.08 38.75 2.99
N PRO A 9 21.20 38.03 2.81
CA PRO A 9 21.22 36.82 1.99
C PRO A 9 20.37 35.68 2.55
N GLU A 10 20.03 35.68 3.85
CA GLU A 10 19.08 34.71 4.43
C GLU A 10 17.65 34.97 3.97
N VAL A 11 17.22 36.24 3.88
CA VAL A 11 15.87 36.61 3.40
C VAL A 11 15.73 36.32 1.90
N ASP A 12 16.78 36.55 1.11
CA ASP A 12 16.76 36.25 -0.33
C ASP A 12 16.72 34.73 -0.61
N VAL A 13 17.26 33.88 0.28
CA VAL A 13 17.23 32.42 0.16
C VAL A 13 15.88 31.84 0.60
N ASP A 14 15.32 32.30 1.72
CA ASP A 14 13.99 31.88 2.17
C ASP A 14 12.91 32.29 1.16
N MET A 15 12.98 33.49 0.59
CA MET A 15 12.07 33.94 -0.47
C MET A 15 12.20 33.10 -1.75
N ALA A 16 13.41 32.68 -2.12
CA ALA A 16 13.63 31.82 -3.29
C ALA A 16 13.09 30.40 -3.07
N HIS A 17 13.22 29.85 -1.86
CA HIS A 17 12.59 28.58 -1.49
C HIS A 17 11.07 28.67 -1.50
N GLU A 18 10.49 29.74 -0.94
CA GLU A 18 9.05 29.98 -0.99
C GLU A 18 8.53 30.14 -2.43
N GLU A 19 9.26 30.83 -3.31
CA GLU A 19 8.89 30.97 -4.73
C GLU A 19 8.98 29.65 -5.53
N ASP A 20 9.92 28.77 -5.20
CA ASP A 20 10.05 27.44 -5.80
C ASP A 20 8.94 26.50 -5.30
N ASP A 21 8.63 26.50 -4.01
CA ASP A 21 7.54 25.71 -3.42
C ASP A 21 6.17 26.12 -4.01
N ASP A 22 5.94 27.43 -4.16
CA ASP A 22 4.75 28.00 -4.82
C ASP A 22 4.60 27.51 -6.27
N GLN A 23 5.71 27.40 -7.00
CA GLN A 23 5.70 26.90 -8.38
C GLN A 23 5.38 25.41 -8.43
N VAL A 24 5.97 24.61 -7.54
CA VAL A 24 5.69 23.18 -7.42
C VAL A 24 4.22 22.96 -7.09
N GLU A 25 3.66 23.68 -6.12
CA GLU A 25 2.25 23.55 -5.74
C GLU A 25 1.30 23.93 -6.90
N ARG A 26 1.65 24.97 -7.68
CA ARG A 26 0.88 25.35 -8.88
C ARG A 26 0.89 24.24 -9.93
N LEU A 27 2.05 23.63 -10.21
CA LEU A 27 2.16 22.53 -11.15
C LEU A 27 1.33 21.32 -10.70
N ILE A 28 1.43 20.93 -9.42
CA ILE A 28 0.64 19.84 -8.83
C ILE A 28 -0.87 20.10 -9.02
N ASN A 29 -1.31 21.33 -8.74
CA ASN A 29 -2.70 21.71 -8.89
C ASN A 29 -3.18 21.71 -10.35
N GLU A 30 -2.32 22.06 -11.31
CA GLU A 30 -2.62 22.00 -12.75
C GLU A 30 -2.72 20.56 -13.26
N GLU A 31 -1.79 19.70 -12.85
CA GLU A 31 -1.82 18.27 -13.13
C GLU A 31 -3.09 17.63 -12.57
N TYR A 32 -3.43 17.91 -11.30
CA TYR A 32 -4.63 17.37 -10.66
C TYR A 32 -5.92 17.82 -11.37
N LYS A 33 -5.99 19.08 -11.83
CA LYS A 33 -7.13 19.57 -12.63
C LYS A 33 -7.24 18.82 -13.96
N THR A 34 -6.12 18.49 -14.58
CA THR A 34 -6.08 17.72 -15.83
C THR A 34 -6.51 16.28 -15.60
N TRP A 35 -5.94 15.63 -14.58
CA TRP A 35 -6.34 14.30 -14.13
C TRP A 35 -7.85 14.23 -13.84
N LYS A 36 -8.39 15.20 -13.11
CA LYS A 36 -9.82 15.23 -12.75
C LYS A 36 -10.75 15.34 -13.96
N LYS A 37 -10.31 15.98 -15.05
CA LYS A 37 -11.07 16.03 -16.31
C LYS A 37 -11.03 14.69 -17.04
N ASN A 38 -9.92 13.96 -16.94
CA ASN A 38 -9.69 12.70 -17.62
C ASN A 38 -10.16 11.47 -16.80
N SER A 39 -10.38 11.63 -15.51
CA SER A 39 -10.75 10.52 -14.61
C SER A 39 -11.97 9.70 -15.07
N PRO A 40 -13.01 10.25 -15.72
CA PRO A 40 -14.12 9.43 -16.23
C PRO A 40 -13.71 8.40 -17.30
N PHE A 41 -12.58 8.61 -17.99
CA PHE A 41 -12.05 7.66 -18.98
C PHE A 41 -11.09 6.63 -18.38
N LEU A 42 -10.55 6.93 -17.19
CA LEU A 42 -9.49 6.15 -16.56
C LEU A 42 -10.00 5.22 -15.44
N TYR A 43 -11.16 5.53 -14.87
CA TYR A 43 -11.70 4.83 -13.72
C TYR A 43 -13.16 4.45 -13.91
N ASP A 44 -13.51 3.21 -13.61
CA ASP A 44 -14.90 2.77 -13.43
C ASP A 44 -15.51 3.34 -12.15
N MET A 45 -14.65 3.63 -11.17
CA MET A 45 -15.05 4.07 -9.85
C MET A 45 -13.95 4.90 -9.20
N ILE A 46 -14.34 6.01 -8.57
CA ILE A 46 -13.46 6.77 -7.69
C ILE A 46 -14.25 7.44 -6.57
N LEU A 47 -13.75 7.31 -5.34
CA LEU A 47 -14.19 8.04 -4.16
C LEU A 47 -12.96 8.66 -3.50
N GLY A 48 -12.94 9.99 -3.40
CA GLY A 48 -12.01 10.72 -2.54
C GLY A 48 -12.71 11.12 -1.23
N THR A 49 -12.09 10.82 -0.10
CA THR A 49 -12.57 11.20 1.24
C THR A 49 -11.41 11.81 2.03
N ALA A 50 -11.62 13.00 2.56
CA ALA A 50 -10.66 13.62 3.49
C ALA A 50 -10.88 13.02 4.89
N LEU A 51 -9.82 12.40 5.43
CA LEU A 51 -9.79 11.97 6.81
C LEU A 51 -9.59 13.18 7.74
N THR A 52 -9.97 13.03 9.01
CA THR A 52 -9.70 14.07 10.02
C THR A 52 -8.21 14.26 10.27
N TRP A 53 -7.46 13.16 10.20
CA TRP A 53 -6.02 13.08 10.39
C TRP A 53 -5.45 12.15 9.30
N PRO A 54 -4.20 12.38 8.86
CA PRO A 54 -3.56 11.51 7.89
C PRO A 54 -3.40 10.10 8.44
N THR A 55 -3.23 9.15 7.53
CA THR A 55 -3.05 7.74 7.86
C THR A 55 -1.79 7.21 7.19
N LEU A 56 -0.91 6.58 7.97
CA LEU A 56 0.34 5.99 7.47
C LEU A 56 0.17 4.55 6.98
N THR A 57 -1.04 3.99 7.11
CA THR A 57 -1.29 2.58 6.86
C THR A 57 -2.69 2.38 6.29
N VAL A 58 -2.78 1.56 5.25
CA VAL A 58 -4.05 1.17 4.63
C VAL A 58 -4.04 -0.32 4.36
N GLN A 59 -5.09 -1.04 4.76
CA GLN A 59 -5.26 -2.45 4.39
C GLN A 59 -6.75 -2.80 4.24
N TRP A 60 -7.14 -3.40 3.12
CA TRP A 60 -8.46 -4.02 2.99
C TRP A 60 -8.60 -5.24 3.87
N PHE A 61 -9.71 -5.34 4.59
CA PHE A 61 -10.11 -6.59 5.21
C PHE A 61 -10.56 -7.62 4.15
N PRO A 62 -10.42 -8.92 4.43
CA PRO A 62 -10.76 -9.97 3.47
C PRO A 62 -12.26 -10.29 3.45
N ASP A 63 -13.04 -9.89 4.47
CA ASP A 63 -14.47 -10.16 4.51
C ASP A 63 -15.30 -9.14 3.74
N VAL A 64 -16.38 -9.63 3.13
CA VAL A 64 -17.39 -8.85 2.43
C VAL A 64 -18.75 -9.24 2.96
N LYS A 65 -19.59 -8.26 3.25
CA LYS A 65 -21.00 -8.48 3.59
C LYS A 65 -21.88 -8.01 2.45
N GLU A 66 -22.92 -8.78 2.16
CA GLU A 66 -23.96 -8.39 1.20
C GLU A 66 -25.29 -8.14 1.94
N PRO A 67 -25.63 -6.88 2.26
CA PRO A 67 -26.90 -6.59 2.89
C PRO A 67 -28.07 -6.91 1.97
N GLU A 68 -29.10 -7.58 2.50
CA GLU A 68 -30.28 -7.98 1.75
C GLU A 68 -31.05 -6.77 1.20
N GLY A 69 -31.44 -6.85 -0.08
CA GLY A 69 -32.16 -5.77 -0.77
C GLY A 69 -31.32 -4.50 -1.02
N LYS A 70 -29.99 -4.55 -0.84
CA LYS A 70 -29.07 -3.46 -1.17
C LYS A 70 -28.28 -3.75 -2.45
N ASN A 71 -28.06 -2.68 -3.21
CA ASN A 71 -27.31 -2.62 -4.46
C ASN A 71 -25.81 -2.34 -4.24
N TYR A 72 -25.29 -2.62 -3.05
CA TYR A 72 -23.87 -2.50 -2.72
C TYR A 72 -23.40 -3.70 -1.90
N ARG A 73 -22.10 -3.93 -1.92
CA ARG A 73 -21.34 -4.79 -1.02
C ARG A 73 -20.68 -3.93 0.04
N MET A 74 -20.61 -4.44 1.26
CA MET A 74 -19.92 -3.78 2.37
C MET A 74 -18.54 -4.42 2.55
N HIS A 75 -17.51 -3.64 2.33
CA HIS A 75 -16.12 -3.98 2.60
C HIS A 75 -15.63 -3.22 3.84
N ARG A 76 -14.44 -3.54 4.34
CA ARG A 76 -13.83 -2.82 5.45
C ARG A 76 -12.38 -2.45 5.17
N LEU A 77 -11.96 -1.29 5.66
CA LEU A 77 -10.58 -0.82 5.63
C LEU A 77 -10.02 -0.74 7.05
N LEU A 78 -8.77 -1.15 7.21
CA LEU A 78 -7.94 -0.91 8.38
C LEU A 78 -7.09 0.33 8.14
N LEU A 79 -7.19 1.31 9.04
CA LEU A 79 -6.51 2.60 8.95
C LEU A 79 -5.87 2.95 10.31
N GLY A 80 -4.91 3.85 10.28
CA GLY A 80 -4.33 4.50 11.46
C GLY A 80 -4.62 6.00 11.51
N THR A 81 -4.19 6.67 12.58
CA THR A 81 -4.07 8.13 12.59
C THR A 81 -2.62 8.53 12.84
N HIS A 82 -2.26 9.70 12.31
CA HIS A 82 -1.06 10.45 12.64
C HIS A 82 -1.48 11.87 13.03
N THR A 83 -1.37 12.21 14.32
CA THR A 83 -1.88 13.49 14.84
C THR A 83 -0.78 14.49 15.23
N SER A 84 0.49 14.12 15.11
CA SER A 84 1.63 14.94 15.54
C SER A 84 1.46 15.50 16.97
N ASP A 85 0.99 14.64 17.88
CA ASP A 85 0.67 14.95 19.28
C ASP A 85 -0.44 16.00 19.52
N GLU A 86 -1.14 16.47 18.49
CA GLU A 86 -2.25 17.44 18.63
C GLU A 86 -3.54 16.81 19.17
N SER A 87 -3.71 15.50 18.98
CA SER A 87 -4.87 14.75 19.41
C SER A 87 -4.54 13.31 19.77
N ALA A 88 -5.47 12.62 20.43
CA ALA A 88 -5.34 11.19 20.68
C ALA A 88 -5.32 10.42 19.36
N ASN A 89 -4.43 9.43 19.27
CA ASN A 89 -4.32 8.57 18.10
C ASN A 89 -5.23 7.35 18.22
N PHE A 90 -5.64 6.84 17.06
CA PHE A 90 -6.55 5.71 16.96
C PHE A 90 -6.12 4.74 15.86
N LEU A 91 -6.18 3.45 16.18
CA LEU A 91 -6.42 2.41 15.19
C LEU A 91 -7.89 2.52 14.75
N GLN A 92 -8.13 2.60 13.44
CA GLN A 92 -9.46 2.85 12.88
C GLN A 92 -9.89 1.73 11.93
N ILE A 93 -11.20 1.45 11.91
CA ILE A 93 -11.81 0.58 10.91
C ILE A 93 -12.92 1.37 10.23
N ALA A 94 -12.87 1.40 8.91
CA ALA A 94 -13.88 2.02 8.07
C ALA A 94 -14.75 0.96 7.40
N ASP A 95 -16.05 1.21 7.32
CA ASP A 95 -16.96 0.47 6.44
C ASP A 95 -17.01 1.18 5.09
N VAL A 96 -16.87 0.42 3.99
CA VAL A 96 -16.87 0.94 2.62
C VAL A 96 -17.99 0.29 1.82
N GLN A 97 -18.88 1.12 1.26
CA GLN A 97 -19.98 0.69 0.40
C GLN A 97 -19.52 0.67 -1.05
N ILE A 98 -19.35 -0.51 -1.63
CA ILE A 98 -18.96 -0.69 -3.03
C ILE A 98 -20.20 -1.07 -3.85
N PRO A 99 -20.61 -0.27 -4.85
CA PRO A 99 -21.75 -0.59 -5.70
C PRO A 99 -21.58 -1.94 -6.38
N LYS A 100 -22.67 -2.72 -6.45
CA LYS A 100 -22.68 -3.94 -7.26
C LYS A 100 -22.68 -3.55 -8.73
N ALA A 101 -21.89 -4.26 -9.55
CA ALA A 101 -21.98 -4.12 -11.00
C ALA A 101 -23.41 -4.46 -11.44
N VAL A 102 -24.09 -3.52 -12.10
CA VAL A 102 -25.41 -3.74 -12.68
C VAL A 102 -25.19 -4.18 -14.12
N ALA A 103 -25.67 -5.37 -14.49
CA ALA A 103 -25.61 -5.82 -15.87
C ALA A 103 -26.32 -4.81 -16.78
N PRO A 104 -25.70 -4.36 -17.89
CA PRO A 104 -26.34 -3.43 -18.81
C PRO A 104 -27.65 -4.02 -19.32
N ASN A 105 -28.75 -3.30 -19.13
CA ASN A 105 -30.06 -3.71 -19.60
C ASN A 105 -30.34 -3.03 -20.95
N PRO A 106 -30.56 -3.78 -22.05
CA PRO A 106 -30.89 -3.21 -23.36
C PRO A 106 -32.09 -2.24 -23.36
N ALA A 107 -32.99 -2.37 -22.38
CA ALA A 107 -34.12 -1.45 -22.20
C ALA A 107 -33.72 -0.04 -21.71
N ASN A 108 -32.49 0.13 -21.20
CA ASN A 108 -31.92 1.40 -20.76
C ASN A 108 -31.07 2.07 -21.86
N TYR A 109 -31.21 1.64 -23.11
CA TYR A 109 -30.56 2.29 -24.25
C TYR A 109 -31.13 3.70 -24.45
N ASP A 110 -30.26 4.70 -24.37
CA ASP A 110 -30.59 6.09 -24.67
C ASP A 110 -30.25 6.38 -26.13
N GLU A 111 -31.28 6.54 -26.97
CA GLU A 111 -31.13 6.86 -28.40
C GLU A 111 -30.43 8.22 -28.67
N GLU A 112 -30.50 9.18 -27.75
CA GLU A 112 -29.81 10.48 -27.92
C GLU A 112 -28.32 10.39 -27.58
N ARG A 113 -27.94 9.52 -26.64
CA ARG A 113 -26.54 9.34 -26.22
C ARG A 113 -25.83 8.19 -26.93
N GLY A 114 -26.57 7.27 -27.54
CA GLY A 114 -26.03 6.06 -28.15
C GLY A 114 -25.45 5.07 -27.14
N GLU A 115 -25.84 5.18 -25.87
CA GLU A 115 -25.28 4.40 -24.76
C GLU A 115 -26.36 3.57 -24.08
N ILE A 116 -26.05 2.30 -23.79
CA ILE A 116 -26.83 1.50 -22.84
C ILE A 116 -26.36 1.93 -21.45
N GLY A 117 -27.19 2.66 -20.70
CA GLY A 117 -26.82 3.16 -19.38
C GLY A 117 -26.28 2.05 -18.46
N GLY A 118 -24.97 2.06 -18.22
CA GLY A 118 -24.24 1.05 -17.41
C GLY A 118 -24.47 1.18 -15.91
N TYR A 119 -25.11 2.26 -15.49
CA TYR A 119 -25.60 2.44 -14.13
C TYR A 119 -27.12 2.56 -14.26
N GLY A 120 -27.87 1.78 -13.48
CA GLY A 120 -29.33 1.76 -13.52
C GLY A 120 -29.96 3.16 -13.35
N ASN A 121 -31.28 3.24 -13.32
CA ASN A 121 -32.00 4.51 -13.12
C ASN A 121 -31.31 5.37 -12.02
N PRO A 122 -31.22 6.70 -12.16
CA PRO A 122 -30.47 7.57 -11.24
C PRO A 122 -30.80 7.43 -9.74
N GLY A 123 -31.92 6.78 -9.39
CA GLY A 123 -32.31 6.43 -8.01
C GLY A 123 -31.84 5.06 -7.50
N ASP A 124 -31.31 4.19 -8.37
CA ASP A 124 -30.94 2.79 -8.10
C ASP A 124 -29.41 2.55 -8.09
N VAL A 125 -28.59 3.61 -8.19
CA VAL A 125 -27.12 3.52 -8.11
C VAL A 125 -26.70 3.84 -6.68
N ALA A 126 -26.05 2.90 -5.99
CA ALA A 126 -25.53 3.14 -4.66
C ALA A 126 -24.42 4.21 -4.74
N ALA A 127 -24.52 5.27 -3.94
CA ALA A 127 -23.37 6.13 -3.72
C ALA A 127 -22.31 5.34 -2.95
N ILE A 128 -21.05 5.43 -3.39
CA ILE A 128 -19.92 4.90 -2.64
C ILE A 128 -19.77 5.75 -1.38
N LYS A 129 -19.62 5.09 -0.23
CA LYS A 129 -19.43 5.75 1.07
C LYS A 129 -18.32 5.05 1.83
N CYS A 130 -17.55 5.83 2.58
CA CYS A 130 -16.52 5.35 3.48
C CYS A 130 -16.73 6.02 4.85
N ASP A 131 -17.12 5.25 5.85
CA ASP A 131 -17.46 5.75 7.19
C ASP A 131 -16.58 5.07 8.24
N ILE A 132 -15.92 5.85 9.10
CA ILE A 132 -15.16 5.29 10.23
C ILE A 132 -16.13 4.77 11.29
N VAL A 133 -16.23 3.44 11.41
CA VAL A 133 -17.20 2.77 12.30
C VAL A 133 -16.59 2.34 13.62
N GLN A 134 -15.29 2.08 13.66
CA GLN A 134 -14.59 1.68 14.89
C GLN A 134 -13.32 2.51 15.11
N LYS A 135 -13.12 2.98 16.34
CA LYS A 135 -11.89 3.64 16.81
C LYS A 135 -11.39 2.96 18.07
N ILE A 136 -10.12 2.56 18.08
CA ILE A 136 -9.44 1.94 19.22
C ILE A 136 -8.25 2.84 19.56
N GLU A 137 -8.19 3.33 20.80
CA GLU A 137 -7.13 4.25 21.25
C GLU A 137 -5.74 3.61 21.13
N HIS A 138 -4.80 4.37 20.56
CA HIS A 138 -3.43 3.94 20.28
C HIS A 138 -2.42 4.93 20.91
N PRO A 139 -1.31 4.45 21.49
CA PRO A 139 -0.28 5.32 22.05
C PRO A 139 0.58 5.87 20.92
N GLY A 140 0.41 7.16 20.62
CA GLY A 140 1.08 7.79 19.49
C GLY A 140 0.58 7.23 18.15
N GLU A 141 1.33 7.52 17.11
CA GLU A 141 0.93 7.33 15.71
C GLU A 141 0.96 5.84 15.34
N VAL A 142 0.17 5.49 14.34
CA VAL A 142 0.08 4.10 13.85
C VAL A 142 0.94 3.96 12.60
N ASN A 143 2.24 3.71 12.77
CA ASN A 143 3.21 3.60 11.66
C ASN A 143 2.80 2.52 10.66
N LYS A 144 2.39 1.34 11.16
CA LYS A 144 1.87 0.25 10.35
C LYS A 144 0.82 -0.53 11.12
N ALA A 145 -0.26 -0.93 10.47
CA ALA A 145 -1.27 -1.82 11.03
C ALA A 145 -1.55 -2.97 10.07
N ARG A 146 -1.52 -4.22 10.57
CA ARG A 146 -1.81 -5.41 9.76
C ARG A 146 -2.67 -6.40 10.54
N TYR A 147 -3.73 -6.92 9.92
CA TYR A 147 -4.51 -8.00 10.51
C TYR A 147 -3.84 -9.36 10.32
N GLN A 148 -4.09 -10.29 11.24
CA GLN A 148 -3.60 -11.65 11.15
C GLN A 148 -4.39 -12.43 10.07
N PRO A 149 -3.74 -13.02 9.04
CA PRO A 149 -4.44 -13.66 7.93
C PRO A 149 -5.44 -14.76 8.33
N GLN A 150 -5.11 -15.55 9.36
CA GLN A 150 -5.96 -16.66 9.81
C GLN A 150 -7.09 -16.20 10.74
N ASN A 151 -7.01 -15.00 11.29
CA ASN A 151 -8.07 -14.38 12.09
C ASN A 151 -7.99 -12.85 11.98
N PRO A 152 -8.70 -12.24 11.03
CA PRO A 152 -8.64 -10.79 10.79
C PRO A 152 -9.09 -9.91 11.96
N ASP A 153 -9.75 -10.47 12.98
CA ASP A 153 -10.08 -9.70 14.19
C ASP A 153 -8.85 -9.40 15.07
N ILE A 154 -7.74 -10.13 14.88
CA ILE A 154 -6.46 -9.87 15.54
C ILE A 154 -5.62 -8.94 14.68
N ILE A 155 -5.22 -7.80 15.22
CA ILE A 155 -4.50 -6.74 14.52
C ILE A 155 -3.21 -6.43 15.26
N ALA A 156 -2.09 -6.42 14.55
CA ALA A 156 -0.82 -5.90 15.06
C ALA A 156 -0.64 -4.45 14.58
N THR A 157 -0.18 -3.58 15.46
CA THR A 157 0.24 -2.21 15.12
C THR A 157 1.65 -1.94 15.61
N LEU A 158 2.46 -1.26 14.81
CA LEU A 158 3.81 -0.83 15.19
C LEU A 158 3.77 0.63 15.64
N CYS A 159 4.28 0.91 16.84
CA CYS A 159 4.28 2.22 17.47
C CYS A 159 5.60 2.98 17.23
N VAL A 160 5.56 4.30 17.42
CA VAL A 160 6.72 5.23 17.37
C VAL A 160 7.81 4.95 18.41
N ASP A 161 7.55 4.10 19.41
CA ASP A 161 8.55 3.68 20.41
C ASP A 161 9.14 2.29 20.14
N GLY A 162 8.79 1.68 19.00
CA GLY A 162 9.20 0.33 18.60
C GLY A 162 8.41 -0.81 19.23
N LYS A 163 7.47 -0.54 20.14
CA LYS A 163 6.56 -1.58 20.61
C LYS A 163 5.61 -1.97 19.50
N ILE A 164 5.20 -3.24 19.51
CA ILE A 164 4.09 -3.70 18.67
C ILE A 164 2.93 -4.04 19.59
N LEU A 165 1.74 -3.53 19.29
CA LEU A 165 0.54 -3.81 20.06
C LEU A 165 -0.34 -4.79 19.31
N ILE A 166 -0.86 -5.78 20.03
CA ILE A 166 -1.84 -6.73 19.51
C ILE A 166 -3.22 -6.36 20.05
N PHE A 167 -4.13 -6.04 19.13
CA PHE A 167 -5.52 -5.77 19.40
C PHE A 167 -6.40 -6.92 18.90
N ASP A 168 -7.32 -7.39 19.74
CA ASP A 168 -8.49 -8.15 19.32
C ASP A 168 -9.64 -7.17 19.23
N ARG A 169 -9.96 -6.72 18.02
CA ARG A 169 -10.92 -5.62 17.82
C ARG A 169 -12.31 -5.90 18.38
N THR A 170 -12.68 -7.18 18.56
CA THR A 170 -14.00 -7.58 19.08
C THR A 170 -14.14 -7.31 20.58
N LYS A 171 -13.00 -7.17 21.27
CA LYS A 171 -12.93 -6.82 22.70
C LYS A 171 -12.95 -5.31 22.96
N HIS A 172 -13.08 -4.51 21.91
CA HIS A 172 -13.17 -3.05 21.99
C HIS A 172 -14.53 -2.57 21.53
N PRO A 173 -15.09 -1.51 22.15
CA PRO A 173 -16.30 -0.88 21.65
C PRO A 173 -16.05 -0.28 20.26
N LEU A 174 -17.13 0.06 19.56
CA LEU A 174 -17.04 0.81 18.30
C LEU A 174 -16.44 2.20 18.53
N GLN A 175 -16.79 2.87 19.62
CA GLN A 175 -16.23 4.16 19.98
C GLN A 175 -15.68 4.11 21.41
N PRO A 176 -14.52 4.73 21.69
CA PRO A 176 -13.98 4.79 23.05
C PRO A 176 -14.95 5.47 24.02
N ALA A 177 -15.23 4.82 25.15
CA ALA A 177 -16.11 5.40 26.18
C ALA A 177 -15.43 6.54 26.97
N SER A 178 -14.09 6.48 27.07
CA SER A 178 -13.22 7.48 27.70
C SER A 178 -11.85 7.39 27.06
N LEU A 179 -11.19 8.54 26.87
CA LEU A 179 -9.80 8.60 26.40
C LEU A 179 -8.82 8.47 27.58
N GLY A 180 -7.57 8.12 27.27
CA GLY A 180 -6.45 8.02 28.19
C GLY A 180 -6.13 6.60 28.65
N LYS A 181 -6.72 5.55 28.05
CA LYS A 181 -6.43 4.16 28.41
C LYS A 181 -6.34 3.26 27.19
N VAL A 182 -5.12 3.16 26.67
CA VAL A 182 -4.73 2.12 25.71
C VAL A 182 -4.92 0.75 26.36
N ASN A 183 -5.67 -0.14 25.69
CA ASN A 183 -5.99 -1.47 26.21
C ASN A 183 -5.67 -2.57 25.20
N ALA A 184 -4.42 -2.62 24.75
CA ALA A 184 -3.94 -3.74 23.94
C ALA A 184 -4.03 -5.07 24.73
N GLN A 185 -4.26 -6.17 24.01
CA GLN A 185 -4.28 -7.51 24.60
C GLN A 185 -2.86 -8.00 24.88
N ILE A 186 -1.90 -7.70 23.99
CA ILE A 186 -0.49 -8.08 24.13
C ILE A 186 0.38 -6.91 23.67
N GLU A 187 1.47 -6.67 24.38
CA GLU A 187 2.54 -5.73 24.04
C GLU A 187 3.79 -6.53 23.69
N LEU A 188 4.24 -6.44 22.44
CA LEU A 188 5.49 -7.05 21.99
C LEU A 188 6.62 -6.06 22.24
N VAL A 189 7.50 -6.39 23.18
CA VAL A 189 8.57 -5.52 23.64
C VAL A 189 9.91 -6.13 23.27
N GLY A 190 10.62 -5.45 22.37
CA GLY A 190 11.92 -5.92 21.90
C GLY A 190 12.68 -4.91 21.07
N HIS A 191 12.05 -4.20 20.13
CA HIS A 191 12.76 -3.16 19.39
C HIS A 191 13.15 -1.99 20.29
N LYS A 192 14.16 -1.23 19.84
CA LYS A 192 14.71 -0.08 20.57
C LYS A 192 14.42 1.26 19.90
N ALA A 193 13.86 1.22 18.70
CA ALA A 193 13.47 2.37 17.89
C ALA A 193 12.22 1.97 17.10
N GLU A 194 11.57 2.94 16.47
CA GLU A 194 10.41 2.68 15.63
C GLU A 194 10.74 1.88 14.36
N GLY A 195 9.75 1.70 13.52
CA GLY A 195 9.89 1.08 12.21
C GLY A 195 8.56 1.01 11.47
N PHE A 196 8.62 0.42 10.28
CA PHE A 196 7.46 0.22 9.42
C PHE A 196 7.29 -1.24 8.97
N GLY A 197 8.36 -2.05 9.02
CA GLY A 197 8.31 -3.46 8.66
C GLY A 197 7.46 -4.27 9.64
N LEU A 198 6.31 -4.77 9.19
CA LEU A 198 5.37 -5.54 10.00
C LEU A 198 4.61 -6.55 9.12
N ALA A 199 4.89 -7.85 9.29
CA ALA A 199 4.24 -8.89 8.50
C ALA A 199 3.88 -10.13 9.33
N TRP A 200 2.61 -10.51 9.27
CA TRP A 200 2.14 -11.78 9.83
C TRP A 200 2.62 -12.96 9.00
N ASN A 201 2.86 -14.08 9.65
CA ASN A 201 3.13 -15.35 8.99
C ASN A 201 1.82 -15.89 8.37
N PRO A 202 1.73 -16.04 7.03
CA PRO A 202 0.54 -16.59 6.40
C PRO A 202 0.36 -18.09 6.66
N HIS A 203 1.43 -18.80 7.05
CA HIS A 203 1.44 -20.25 7.28
C HIS A 203 1.15 -20.66 8.72
N GLU A 204 1.41 -19.79 9.70
CA GLU A 204 1.24 -20.09 11.12
C GLU A 204 0.54 -18.97 11.86
N ALA A 205 -0.64 -19.28 12.39
CA ALA A 205 -1.41 -18.35 13.21
C ALA A 205 -0.61 -17.88 14.45
N GLY A 206 -0.69 -16.59 14.73
CA GLY A 206 -0.03 -15.96 15.87
C GLY A 206 1.49 -15.72 15.70
N CYS A 207 2.07 -16.00 14.54
CA CYS A 207 3.47 -15.70 14.27
C CYS A 207 3.61 -14.43 13.44
N LEU A 208 4.56 -13.56 13.81
CA LEU A 208 4.77 -12.23 13.22
C LEU A 208 6.27 -11.98 13.04
N ALA A 209 6.63 -11.19 12.04
CA ALA A 209 7.95 -10.62 11.82
C ALA A 209 7.86 -9.10 11.82
N SER A 210 8.88 -8.43 12.34
CA SER A 210 8.98 -6.98 12.33
C SER A 210 10.40 -6.50 12.04
N GLY A 211 10.52 -5.38 11.35
CA GLY A 211 11.76 -4.64 11.09
C GLY A 211 11.73 -3.27 11.77
N SER A 212 12.90 -2.73 12.10
CA SER A 212 13.04 -1.49 12.86
C SER A 212 14.29 -0.71 12.49
N GLU A 213 14.29 0.58 12.81
CA GLU A 213 15.44 1.49 12.82
C GLU A 213 16.57 1.06 13.75
N ASP A 214 16.28 0.17 14.72
CA ASP A 214 17.30 -0.46 15.54
C ASP A 214 18.17 -1.48 14.77
N LYS A 215 17.96 -1.59 13.46
CA LYS A 215 18.71 -2.43 12.50
C LYS A 215 18.47 -3.92 12.68
N SER A 216 17.45 -4.29 13.47
CA SER A 216 17.12 -5.68 13.74
C SER A 216 15.79 -6.09 13.14
N MET A 217 15.68 -7.36 12.81
CA MET A 217 14.42 -8.02 12.51
C MET A 217 14.06 -8.96 13.66
N CYS A 218 12.85 -8.84 14.21
CA CYS A 218 12.36 -9.69 15.30
C CYS A 218 11.28 -10.64 14.83
N LEU A 219 11.29 -11.88 15.35
CA LEU A 219 10.22 -12.84 15.19
C LEU A 219 9.49 -13.04 16.52
N TRP A 220 8.17 -13.13 16.42
CA TRP A 220 7.25 -13.20 17.55
C TRP A 220 6.31 -14.39 17.37
N ASP A 221 5.97 -15.06 18.47
CA ASP A 221 4.96 -16.11 18.50
C ASP A 221 4.05 -15.86 19.70
N LEU A 222 2.80 -15.46 19.43
CA LEU A 222 1.82 -15.15 20.46
C LEU A 222 1.52 -16.35 21.38
N LYS A 223 1.81 -17.59 20.95
CA LYS A 223 1.64 -18.80 21.76
C LYS A 223 2.68 -18.90 22.89
N MET A 224 3.78 -18.17 22.79
CA MET A 224 4.83 -18.12 23.82
C MET A 224 4.52 -17.11 24.94
N LEU A 225 3.36 -16.46 24.90
CA LEU A 225 2.93 -15.58 25.98
C LEU A 225 2.74 -16.36 27.27
N GLU A 226 3.48 -15.98 28.31
CA GLU A 226 3.36 -16.57 29.65
C GLU A 226 1.99 -16.25 30.26
N ALA A 227 1.45 -17.18 31.04
CA ALA A 227 0.19 -16.97 31.75
C ALA A 227 0.27 -15.69 32.62
N GLU A 228 -0.78 -14.88 32.59
CA GLU A 228 -0.92 -13.61 33.32
C GLU A 228 -0.03 -12.44 32.83
N SER A 229 0.89 -12.66 31.88
CA SER A 229 1.65 -11.59 31.23
C SER A 229 0.86 -10.96 30.07
N LYS A 230 1.01 -9.65 29.89
CA LYS A 230 0.67 -8.95 28.64
C LYS A 230 1.89 -8.69 27.76
N ILE A 231 3.09 -8.86 28.29
CA ILE A 231 4.33 -8.53 27.59
C ILE A 231 4.89 -9.81 26.97
N LEU A 232 5.16 -9.76 25.66
CA LEU A 232 5.83 -10.80 24.91
C LEU A 232 7.18 -10.29 24.40
N LYS A 233 8.23 -11.08 24.61
CA LYS A 233 9.57 -10.82 24.04
C LYS A 233 9.73 -11.58 22.72
N PRO A 234 10.59 -11.10 21.80
CA PRO A 234 10.81 -11.83 20.56
C PRO A 234 11.50 -13.15 20.87
N PHE A 235 11.04 -14.24 20.25
CA PHE A 235 11.67 -15.55 20.45
C PHE A 235 12.95 -15.68 19.63
N ARG A 236 13.09 -14.85 18.58
CA ARG A 236 14.30 -14.76 17.77
C ARG A 236 14.51 -13.32 17.29
N ARG A 237 15.76 -12.86 17.34
CA ARG A 237 16.19 -11.57 16.80
C ARG A 237 17.34 -11.76 15.84
N TYR A 238 17.19 -11.18 14.66
CA TYR A 238 18.18 -11.14 13.61
C TYR A 238 18.87 -9.78 13.56
N THR A 239 20.18 -9.79 13.35
CA THR A 239 21.03 -8.59 13.25
C THR A 239 21.97 -8.69 12.04
N HIS A 240 21.43 -9.17 10.91
CA HIS A 240 22.17 -9.35 9.66
C HIS A 240 22.21 -8.09 8.78
N HIS A 241 21.37 -7.08 9.07
CA HIS A 241 21.43 -5.77 8.45
C HIS A 241 22.38 -4.83 9.20
N THR A 242 22.93 -3.86 8.47
CA THR A 242 23.87 -2.86 9.00
C THR A 242 23.26 -1.47 9.18
N GLN A 243 22.06 -1.27 8.64
CA GLN A 243 21.24 -0.06 8.74
C GLN A 243 19.77 -0.41 9.01
N VAL A 244 18.87 0.57 8.96
CA VAL A 244 17.43 0.45 9.24
C VAL A 244 16.81 -0.69 8.43
N VAL A 245 15.96 -1.51 9.04
CA VAL A 245 15.18 -2.53 8.32
C VAL A 245 13.81 -1.93 7.97
N ASN A 246 13.66 -1.52 6.71
CA ASN A 246 12.50 -0.74 6.25
C ASN A 246 11.24 -1.60 6.15
N ASP A 247 11.38 -2.80 5.59
CA ASP A 247 10.26 -3.71 5.39
C ASP A 247 10.67 -5.18 5.55
N VAL A 248 9.69 -6.01 5.94
CA VAL A 248 9.84 -7.45 6.16
C VAL A 248 8.61 -8.18 5.66
N GLN A 249 8.80 -9.36 5.06
CA GLN A 249 7.68 -10.17 4.59
C GLN A 249 7.98 -11.65 4.77
N TYR A 250 6.99 -12.42 5.27
CA TYR A 250 7.04 -13.87 5.14
C TYR A 250 6.80 -14.24 3.68
N HIS A 251 7.55 -15.24 3.20
CA HIS A 251 7.30 -15.75 1.86
C HIS A 251 5.92 -16.45 1.82
N PRO A 252 5.04 -16.13 0.84
CA PRO A 252 3.66 -16.62 0.80
C PRO A 252 3.54 -18.12 0.50
N ILE A 253 4.50 -18.70 -0.23
CA ILE A 253 4.57 -20.15 -0.55
C ILE A 253 5.57 -20.90 0.34
N SER A 254 6.85 -20.51 0.36
CA SER A 254 7.89 -21.13 1.20
C SER A 254 7.75 -20.73 2.68
N LYS A 255 7.30 -21.66 3.51
CA LYS A 255 7.03 -21.44 4.94
C LYS A 255 8.23 -20.96 5.77
N TYR A 256 9.45 -21.28 5.34
CA TYR A 256 10.66 -21.06 6.14
C TYR A 256 11.41 -19.78 5.77
N PHE A 257 11.01 -19.09 4.71
CA PHE A 257 11.71 -17.90 4.22
C PHE A 257 11.03 -16.63 4.68
N ILE A 258 11.85 -15.69 5.15
CA ILE A 258 11.45 -14.33 5.47
C ILE A 258 12.40 -13.40 4.74
N GLY A 259 11.84 -12.49 3.95
CA GLY A 259 12.58 -11.44 3.28
C GLY A 259 12.59 -10.17 4.10
N SER A 260 13.66 -9.40 3.94
CA SER A 260 13.88 -8.12 4.62
C SER A 260 14.70 -7.21 3.72
N VAL A 261 14.40 -5.92 3.75
CA VAL A 261 15.11 -4.88 3.00
C VAL A 261 15.51 -3.72 3.91
N SER A 262 16.52 -2.97 3.49
CA SER A 262 17.19 -2.01 4.37
C SER A 262 17.85 -0.86 3.62
N ASP A 263 18.10 0.23 4.33
CA ASP A 263 18.97 1.35 3.96
C ASP A 263 20.41 0.91 3.62
N ASP A 264 20.82 -0.29 4.02
CA ASP A 264 22.09 -0.87 3.60
C ASP A 264 22.11 -1.38 2.14
N GLN A 265 21.04 -1.09 1.38
CA GLN A 265 20.89 -1.36 -0.04
C GLN A 265 20.89 -2.87 -0.35
N THR A 266 20.46 -3.69 0.62
CA THR A 266 20.40 -5.14 0.46
C THR A 266 19.00 -5.69 0.64
N LEU A 267 18.67 -6.66 -0.22
CA LEU A 267 17.60 -7.62 0.02
C LEU A 267 18.22 -8.85 0.67
N GLN A 268 17.74 -9.22 1.85
CA GLN A 268 18.21 -10.38 2.59
C GLN A 268 17.08 -11.35 2.85
N ILE A 269 17.32 -12.64 2.56
CA ILE A 269 16.38 -13.72 2.86
C ILE A 269 16.99 -14.61 3.94
N VAL A 270 16.29 -14.74 5.07
CA VAL A 270 16.64 -15.69 6.13
C VAL A 270 15.85 -16.97 5.97
N ASP A 271 16.47 -18.09 6.34
CA ASP A 271 15.80 -19.37 6.53
C ASP A 271 15.70 -19.66 8.02
N VAL A 272 14.47 -19.66 8.54
CA VAL A 272 14.21 -19.81 9.98
C VAL A 272 14.57 -21.20 10.52
N ARG A 273 14.91 -22.17 9.67
CA ARG A 273 15.43 -23.48 10.09
C ARG A 273 16.87 -23.41 10.58
N HIS A 274 17.61 -22.35 10.22
CA HIS A 274 18.96 -22.13 10.70
C HIS A 274 18.94 -21.28 11.99
N ASP A 275 19.82 -21.62 12.93
CA ASP A 275 19.92 -20.91 14.22
C ASP A 275 20.77 -19.64 14.15
N ASN A 276 21.53 -19.44 13.06
CA ASN A 276 22.36 -18.24 12.92
C ASN A 276 21.49 -17.02 12.62
N THR A 277 21.56 -16.03 13.50
CA THR A 277 20.77 -14.80 13.40
C THR A 277 21.56 -13.59 12.90
N THR A 278 22.86 -13.74 12.64
CA THR A 278 23.77 -12.65 12.24
C THR A 278 24.06 -12.61 10.74
N THR A 279 23.62 -13.63 10.00
CA THR A 279 23.79 -13.71 8.54
C THR A 279 22.51 -14.23 7.90
N ALA A 280 22.17 -13.70 6.73
CA ALA A 280 21.09 -14.24 5.92
C ALA A 280 21.53 -15.46 5.09
N ALA A 281 20.58 -16.30 4.69
CA ALA A 281 20.82 -17.45 3.82
C ALA A 281 21.10 -17.00 2.38
N LEU A 282 20.48 -15.90 1.97
CA LEU A 282 20.66 -15.27 0.68
C LEU A 282 20.75 -13.76 0.86
N VAL A 283 21.63 -13.12 0.09
CA VAL A 283 21.80 -11.66 0.08
C VAL A 283 21.96 -11.17 -1.35
N ALA A 284 21.00 -10.38 -1.83
CA ALA A 284 21.14 -9.59 -3.03
C ALA A 284 21.78 -8.25 -2.66
N LYS A 285 22.85 -7.86 -3.36
CA LYS A 285 23.58 -6.60 -3.15
C LYS A 285 23.78 -5.88 -4.47
N ARG A 286 23.98 -4.56 -4.42
CA ARG A 286 24.32 -3.73 -5.60
C ARG A 286 23.28 -3.80 -6.72
N GLY A 287 22.03 -4.11 -6.39
CA GLY A 287 20.91 -4.02 -7.34
C GLY A 287 20.23 -2.66 -7.34
N HIS A 288 20.35 -1.93 -6.25
CA HIS A 288 19.84 -0.57 -6.09
C HIS A 288 21.01 0.37 -5.76
N LEU A 289 20.84 1.63 -6.12
CA LEU A 289 21.82 2.69 -5.86
C LEU A 289 21.58 3.42 -4.53
N ASP A 290 20.40 3.21 -3.94
CA ASP A 290 19.97 3.84 -2.69
C ASP A 290 19.18 2.85 -1.81
N ALA A 291 18.71 3.31 -0.66
CA ALA A 291 17.93 2.55 0.31
C ALA A 291 16.78 1.76 -0.34
N ILE A 292 16.53 0.55 0.15
CA ILE A 292 15.41 -0.28 -0.31
C ILE A 292 14.28 -0.15 0.73
N ASN A 293 13.17 0.46 0.34
CA ASN A 293 12.07 0.84 1.22
C ASN A 293 11.05 -0.28 1.43
N ALA A 294 10.78 -1.09 0.39
CA ALA A 294 9.78 -2.15 0.46
C ALA A 294 10.18 -3.40 -0.32
N LEU A 295 9.63 -4.54 0.07
CA LEU A 295 9.70 -5.78 -0.71
C LEU A 295 8.33 -6.42 -0.90
N ALA A 296 8.16 -7.16 -1.99
CA ALA A 296 6.97 -7.95 -2.21
C ALA A 296 7.31 -9.28 -2.90
N PHE A 297 7.12 -10.39 -2.20
CA PHE A 297 7.11 -11.73 -2.80
C PHE A 297 5.89 -11.91 -3.69
N ASN A 298 6.09 -12.49 -4.85
CA ASN A 298 4.98 -12.84 -5.73
C ASN A 298 4.14 -13.97 -5.08
N PRO A 299 2.81 -13.83 -4.99
CA PRO A 299 1.96 -14.84 -4.35
C PRO A 299 1.82 -16.13 -5.17
N ASN A 300 2.12 -16.09 -6.48
CA ASN A 300 1.97 -17.21 -7.41
C ASN A 300 3.31 -17.88 -7.78
N SER A 301 4.45 -17.28 -7.44
CA SER A 301 5.78 -17.79 -7.78
C SER A 301 6.70 -17.85 -6.57
N GLU A 302 7.28 -19.01 -6.29
CA GLU A 302 8.18 -19.22 -5.14
C GLU A 302 9.56 -18.55 -5.29
N VAL A 303 9.89 -18.08 -6.49
CA VAL A 303 11.23 -17.56 -6.81
C VAL A 303 11.24 -16.07 -7.09
N LEU A 304 10.08 -15.45 -7.32
CA LEU A 304 10.01 -14.06 -7.78
C LEU A 304 9.76 -13.12 -6.60
N VAL A 305 10.61 -12.10 -6.47
CA VAL A 305 10.45 -11.03 -5.47
C VAL A 305 10.76 -9.68 -6.10
N ALA A 306 9.98 -8.68 -5.75
CA ALA A 306 10.17 -7.29 -6.13
C ALA A 306 10.72 -6.47 -4.96
N THR A 307 11.53 -5.47 -5.25
CA THR A 307 12.07 -4.50 -4.28
C THR A 307 11.88 -3.08 -4.77
N ALA A 308 11.46 -2.16 -3.89
CA ALA A 308 11.27 -0.75 -4.20
C ALA A 308 12.33 0.07 -3.48
N SER A 309 12.90 1.07 -4.16
CA SER A 309 14.03 1.83 -3.64
C SER A 309 13.85 3.32 -3.74
N ALA A 310 14.57 4.04 -2.87
CA ALA A 310 14.81 5.47 -2.97
C ALA A 310 15.53 5.88 -4.26
N ASP A 311 16.14 4.93 -4.99
CA ASP A 311 16.70 5.18 -6.33
C ASP A 311 15.66 5.34 -7.44
N LYS A 312 14.37 5.40 -7.07
CA LYS A 312 13.20 5.61 -7.96
C LYS A 312 12.85 4.41 -8.83
N THR A 313 13.50 3.27 -8.64
CA THR A 313 13.27 2.06 -9.43
C THR A 313 12.65 0.94 -8.61
N VAL A 314 12.01 0.01 -9.32
CA VAL A 314 11.60 -1.28 -8.76
C VAL A 314 12.47 -2.38 -9.36
N GLY A 315 13.16 -3.13 -8.51
CA GLY A 315 13.97 -4.28 -8.92
C GLY A 315 13.18 -5.58 -8.90
N ILE A 316 13.26 -6.36 -9.98
CA ILE A 316 12.68 -7.70 -10.05
C ILE A 316 13.78 -8.74 -9.92
N TRP A 317 13.61 -9.71 -9.02
CA TRP A 317 14.63 -10.67 -8.65
C TRP A 317 14.14 -12.10 -8.73
N ASP A 318 15.06 -12.99 -9.13
CA ASP A 318 14.91 -14.44 -9.02
C ASP A 318 15.75 -14.96 -7.85
N LEU A 319 15.11 -15.53 -6.84
CA LEU A 319 15.77 -16.09 -5.65
C LEU A 319 16.78 -17.20 -5.98
N ARG A 320 16.69 -17.83 -7.16
CA ARG A 320 17.67 -18.83 -7.62
C ARG A 320 18.98 -18.19 -8.08
N ASN A 321 18.95 -16.92 -8.49
CA ASN A 321 20.12 -16.15 -8.89
C ASN A 321 19.97 -14.66 -8.55
N VAL A 322 20.34 -14.29 -7.33
CA VAL A 322 20.26 -12.91 -6.83
C VAL A 322 21.50 -12.06 -7.08
N LYS A 323 22.42 -12.53 -7.93
CA LYS A 323 23.64 -11.77 -8.26
C LYS A 323 23.32 -10.52 -9.07
N GLU A 324 22.26 -10.59 -9.87
CA GLU A 324 21.82 -9.56 -10.79
C GLU A 324 20.29 -9.50 -10.76
N LYS A 325 19.72 -8.32 -11.04
CA LYS A 325 18.26 -8.18 -11.23
C LYS A 325 17.86 -8.93 -12.50
N VAL A 326 16.67 -9.52 -12.49
CA VAL A 326 16.03 -10.05 -13.70
C VAL A 326 15.60 -8.89 -14.59
N HIS A 327 15.03 -7.85 -13.98
CA HIS A 327 14.56 -6.65 -14.67
C HIS A 327 14.54 -5.45 -13.73
N THR A 328 14.49 -4.24 -14.29
CA THR A 328 14.29 -2.98 -13.54
C THR A 328 13.10 -2.26 -14.15
N LEU A 329 12.12 -1.91 -13.32
CA LEU A 329 10.98 -1.10 -13.74
C LEU A 329 11.31 0.37 -13.46
N GLU A 330 11.26 1.17 -14.51
CA GLU A 330 11.58 2.60 -14.50
C GLU A 330 10.34 3.40 -14.92
N GLY A 331 10.03 4.47 -14.19
CA GLY A 331 8.85 5.30 -14.46
C GLY A 331 8.43 6.20 -13.30
N HIS A 332 8.85 5.86 -12.07
CA HIS A 332 8.71 6.77 -10.93
C HIS A 332 9.74 7.90 -10.98
N ASN A 333 9.35 9.08 -10.50
CA ASN A 333 10.20 10.28 -10.47
C ASN A 333 10.80 10.57 -9.10
N ASP A 334 10.43 9.80 -8.08
CA ASP A 334 10.90 9.90 -6.71
C ASP A 334 10.91 8.53 -6.01
N ALA A 335 11.38 8.49 -4.77
CA ALA A 335 11.53 7.29 -3.96
C ALA A 335 10.27 6.41 -3.97
N VAL A 336 10.44 5.14 -4.37
CA VAL A 336 9.35 4.16 -4.33
C VAL A 336 9.28 3.59 -2.91
N THR A 337 8.12 3.71 -2.27
CA THR A 337 7.96 3.44 -0.83
C THR A 337 7.11 2.22 -0.53
N SER A 338 6.29 1.76 -1.48
CA SER A 338 5.38 0.64 -1.26
C SER A 338 5.27 -0.24 -2.50
N LEU A 339 5.14 -1.56 -2.27
CA LEU A 339 4.92 -2.56 -3.30
C LEU A 339 3.82 -3.52 -2.88
N SER A 340 3.01 -3.94 -3.85
CA SER A 340 2.01 -4.97 -3.62
C SER A 340 1.65 -5.67 -4.92
N TRP A 341 1.82 -6.99 -4.96
CA TRP A 341 1.35 -7.80 -6.09
C TRP A 341 -0.17 -7.85 -6.11
N HIS A 342 -0.74 -7.86 -7.31
CA HIS A 342 -2.17 -8.06 -7.49
C HIS A 342 -2.59 -9.41 -6.88
N PRO A 343 -3.71 -9.48 -6.13
CA PRO A 343 -4.09 -10.69 -5.41
C PRO A 343 -4.47 -11.88 -6.31
N SER A 344 -4.84 -11.63 -7.57
CA SER A 344 -5.29 -12.68 -8.51
C SER A 344 -4.53 -12.76 -9.83
N GLU A 345 -3.87 -11.69 -10.28
CA GLU A 345 -3.22 -11.63 -11.59
C GLU A 345 -1.70 -11.66 -11.36
N ALA A 346 -1.07 -12.80 -11.64
CA ALA A 346 0.29 -13.10 -11.21
C ALA A 346 1.36 -12.17 -11.80
N GLY A 347 1.10 -11.55 -12.96
CA GLY A 347 2.00 -10.63 -13.66
C GLY A 347 1.88 -9.18 -13.24
N ILE A 348 0.89 -8.83 -12.41
CA ILE A 348 0.57 -7.45 -12.09
C ILE A 348 1.17 -7.04 -10.74
N LEU A 349 1.96 -5.98 -10.75
CA LEU A 349 2.57 -5.39 -9.56
C LEU A 349 2.12 -3.93 -9.43
N GLY A 350 1.70 -3.52 -8.24
CA GLY A 350 1.51 -2.11 -7.90
C GLY A 350 2.75 -1.56 -7.19
N SER A 351 3.12 -0.32 -7.49
CA SER A 351 4.11 0.45 -6.74
C SER A 351 3.60 1.84 -6.41
N GLY A 352 3.89 2.30 -5.20
CA GLY A 352 3.58 3.65 -4.73
C GLY A 352 4.84 4.43 -4.42
N SER A 353 4.84 5.73 -4.71
CA SER A 353 6.03 6.58 -4.59
C SER A 353 5.72 7.94 -3.97
N TYR A 354 6.76 8.57 -3.45
CA TYR A 354 6.76 9.97 -3.05
C TYR A 354 6.55 10.95 -4.21
N ASP A 355 6.63 10.50 -5.46
CA ASP A 355 6.22 11.29 -6.63
C ASP A 355 4.70 11.52 -6.75
N ARG A 356 3.93 11.05 -5.74
CA ARG A 356 2.47 11.19 -5.63
C ARG A 356 1.71 10.30 -6.61
N ARG A 357 2.37 9.30 -7.20
CA ARG A 357 1.77 8.34 -8.13
C ARG A 357 1.75 6.94 -7.57
N ILE A 358 0.76 6.18 -8.05
CA ILE A 358 0.76 4.72 -7.98
C ILE A 358 0.84 4.21 -9.41
N ILE A 359 1.80 3.33 -9.69
CA ILE A 359 1.95 2.71 -11.01
C ILE A 359 1.59 1.23 -10.91
N PHE A 360 0.81 0.74 -11.87
CA PHE A 360 0.61 -0.68 -12.10
C PHE A 360 1.50 -1.13 -13.25
N TRP A 361 2.21 -2.22 -13.01
CA TRP A 361 3.14 -2.83 -13.94
C TRP A 361 2.59 -4.17 -14.40
N ASP A 362 2.61 -4.43 -15.70
CA ASP A 362 2.36 -5.74 -16.27
C ASP A 362 3.66 -6.36 -16.77
N LEU A 363 4.16 -7.33 -16.00
CA LEU A 363 5.41 -8.01 -16.32
C LEU A 363 5.34 -8.89 -17.57
N SER A 364 4.14 -9.21 -18.06
CA SER A 364 3.99 -9.97 -19.31
C SER A 364 4.33 -9.15 -20.55
N ARG A 365 4.29 -7.82 -20.43
CA ARG A 365 4.55 -6.86 -21.52
C ARG A 365 6.01 -6.41 -21.61
N VAL A 366 6.86 -6.89 -20.70
CA VAL A 366 8.28 -6.56 -20.69
C VAL A 366 8.92 -6.98 -22.01
N GLY A 367 9.50 -6.01 -22.71
CA GLY A 367 10.18 -6.22 -24.00
C GLY A 367 9.25 -6.28 -25.21
N GLU A 368 7.96 -5.94 -25.07
CA GLU A 368 7.09 -5.67 -26.21
C GLU A 368 7.60 -4.46 -27.03
N GLU A 369 7.43 -4.53 -28.35
CA GLU A 369 7.81 -3.43 -29.25
C GLU A 369 6.77 -2.30 -29.16
N GLN A 370 7.22 -1.09 -28.89
CA GLN A 370 6.38 0.11 -28.84
C GLN A 370 6.63 1.00 -30.06
N LEU A 371 5.59 1.72 -30.49
CA LEU A 371 5.75 2.80 -31.45
C LEU A 371 6.63 3.91 -30.84
N PRO A 372 7.34 4.71 -31.66
CA PRO A 372 8.20 5.77 -31.15
C PRO A 372 7.48 6.75 -30.21
N ASP A 373 6.23 7.11 -30.53
CA ASP A 373 5.44 8.04 -29.73
C ASP A 373 5.06 7.44 -28.37
N ASP A 374 4.85 6.11 -28.28
CA ASP A 374 4.50 5.43 -27.02
C ASP A 374 5.71 5.26 -26.08
N GLN A 375 6.94 5.27 -26.63
CA GLN A 375 8.17 5.16 -25.83
C GLN A 375 8.41 6.42 -24.98
N ASP A 376 7.90 7.57 -25.42
CA ASP A 376 7.99 8.81 -24.67
C ASP A 376 7.07 8.82 -23.43
N ASP A 377 6.00 8.00 -23.43
CA ASP A 377 5.03 7.88 -22.33
C ASP A 377 5.47 6.87 -21.25
N GLY A 378 6.39 5.97 -21.57
CA GLY A 378 6.95 5.01 -20.62
C GLY A 378 7.22 3.63 -21.25
N PRO A 379 7.82 2.71 -20.47
CA PRO A 379 8.12 1.37 -20.95
C PRO A 379 6.83 0.54 -21.16
N PRO A 380 6.85 -0.53 -21.97
CA PRO A 380 5.64 -1.27 -22.35
C PRO A 380 4.96 -1.96 -21.15
N GLU A 381 5.73 -2.31 -20.12
CA GLU A 381 5.21 -2.85 -18.88
C GLU A 381 4.49 -1.85 -17.98
N LEU A 382 4.56 -0.54 -18.24
CA LEU A 382 3.77 0.45 -17.51
C LEU A 382 2.31 0.38 -17.98
N LEU A 383 1.47 -0.28 -17.18
CA LEU A 383 0.07 -0.53 -17.54
C LEU A 383 -0.83 0.66 -17.22
N PHE A 384 -0.66 1.25 -16.03
CA PHE A 384 -1.53 2.32 -15.56
C PHE A 384 -0.82 3.20 -14.54
N MET A 385 -1.11 4.51 -14.57
CA MET A 385 -0.63 5.47 -13.56
C MET A 385 -1.80 6.20 -12.92
N HIS A 386 -1.93 6.06 -11.60
CA HIS A 386 -2.87 6.82 -10.81
C HIS A 386 -2.28 8.17 -10.38
N GLY A 387 -2.87 9.26 -10.87
CA GLY A 387 -2.48 10.64 -10.56
C GLY A 387 -3.46 11.40 -9.67
N GLY A 388 -4.26 10.69 -8.86
CA GLY A 388 -5.30 11.30 -8.04
C GLY A 388 -4.79 11.99 -6.77
N HIS A 389 -3.57 11.70 -6.31
CA HIS A 389 -2.99 12.28 -5.10
C HIS A 389 -2.19 13.55 -5.41
N THR A 390 -2.30 14.52 -4.51
CA THR A 390 -1.59 15.81 -4.58
C THR A 390 -0.42 15.91 -3.62
N ASN A 391 -0.20 14.89 -2.79
CA ASN A 391 0.90 14.82 -1.83
C ASN A 391 1.52 13.40 -1.79
N HIS A 392 2.61 13.25 -1.05
CA HIS A 392 3.34 11.99 -0.91
C HIS A 392 2.42 10.85 -0.50
N LEU A 393 2.62 9.70 -1.13
CA LEU A 393 1.84 8.51 -0.86
C LEU A 393 2.34 7.83 0.42
N ALA A 394 1.42 7.57 1.35
CA ALA A 394 1.72 6.91 2.61
C ALA A 394 1.63 5.38 2.50
N ASP A 395 0.52 4.83 2.01
CA ASP A 395 0.33 3.38 1.80
C ASP A 395 -0.79 3.13 0.77
N PHE A 396 -0.80 1.95 0.16
CA PHE A 396 -1.91 1.50 -0.66
C PHE A 396 -2.17 0.00 -0.49
N SER A 397 -3.37 -0.44 -0.83
CA SER A 397 -3.81 -1.83 -0.69
C SER A 397 -4.76 -2.21 -1.82
N TRP A 398 -4.44 -3.32 -2.49
CA TRP A 398 -5.38 -4.04 -3.36
C TRP A 398 -6.53 -4.62 -2.56
N ASN A 399 -7.75 -4.51 -3.08
CA ASN A 399 -8.89 -5.21 -2.53
C ASN A 399 -8.78 -6.71 -2.90
N PRO A 400 -8.85 -7.63 -1.93
CA PRO A 400 -8.72 -9.05 -2.22
C PRO A 400 -9.99 -9.68 -2.84
N ASN A 401 -11.11 -8.95 -2.88
CA ASN A 401 -12.42 -9.46 -3.31
C ASN A 401 -12.94 -8.83 -4.61
N GLU A 402 -12.57 -7.59 -4.90
CA GLU A 402 -12.96 -6.87 -6.12
C GLU A 402 -11.69 -6.62 -6.97
N PRO A 403 -11.55 -7.27 -8.14
CA PRO A 403 -10.41 -7.08 -9.02
C PRO A 403 -10.23 -5.61 -9.39
N TRP A 404 -8.96 -5.17 -9.44
CA TRP A 404 -8.57 -3.81 -9.82
C TRP A 404 -9.08 -2.69 -8.91
N LEU A 405 -9.72 -3.01 -7.78
CA LEU A 405 -10.11 -2.03 -6.77
C LEU A 405 -8.96 -1.80 -5.78
N VAL A 406 -8.61 -0.54 -5.55
CA VAL A 406 -7.52 -0.12 -4.67
C VAL A 406 -8.01 0.91 -3.66
N ALA A 407 -7.44 0.86 -2.46
CA ALA A 407 -7.47 1.96 -1.51
C ALA A 407 -6.05 2.51 -1.35
N SER A 408 -5.90 3.82 -1.34
CA SER A 408 -4.61 4.51 -1.25
C SER A 408 -4.75 5.78 -0.42
N ALA A 409 -3.78 6.05 0.44
CA ALA A 409 -3.76 7.25 1.26
C ALA A 409 -2.50 8.09 1.02
N ALA A 410 -2.67 9.40 1.08
CA ALA A 410 -1.59 10.39 1.02
C ALA A 410 -1.48 11.17 2.34
N GLU A 411 -0.37 11.87 2.50
CA GLU A 411 -0.03 12.65 3.70
C GLU A 411 -0.90 13.91 3.90
N ASP A 412 -1.64 14.34 2.87
CA ASP A 412 -2.60 15.45 2.92
C ASP A 412 -4.02 15.05 3.39
N ASN A 413 -4.11 13.98 4.18
CA ASN A 413 -5.33 13.38 4.72
C ASN A 413 -6.26 12.74 3.68
N LEU A 414 -5.86 12.69 2.40
CA LEU A 414 -6.70 12.17 1.35
C LEU A 414 -6.65 10.64 1.33
N LEU A 415 -7.80 10.00 1.57
CA LEU A 415 -8.04 8.60 1.26
C LEU A 415 -8.78 8.51 -0.07
N GLN A 416 -8.22 7.78 -1.02
CA GLN A 416 -8.88 7.46 -2.28
C GLN A 416 -9.17 5.98 -2.40
N ILE A 417 -10.38 5.66 -2.85
CA ILE A 417 -10.84 4.33 -3.20
C ILE A 417 -11.22 4.35 -4.67
N TRP A 418 -10.52 3.60 -5.51
CA TRP A 418 -10.64 3.71 -6.95
C TRP A 418 -10.47 2.38 -7.65
N LYS A 419 -11.14 2.23 -8.80
CA LYS A 419 -11.07 1.05 -9.66
C LYS A 419 -10.71 1.51 -11.07
N VAL A 420 -9.67 0.92 -11.64
CA VAL A 420 -9.25 1.21 -13.03
C VAL A 420 -10.36 0.79 -13.99
N ALA A 421 -10.51 1.56 -15.07
CA ALA A 421 -11.50 1.26 -16.10
C ALA A 421 -11.26 -0.10 -16.76
N GLU A 422 -12.33 -0.87 -16.97
CA GLU A 422 -12.25 -2.17 -17.66
C GLU A 422 -11.70 -2.06 -19.09
N SER A 423 -11.84 -0.90 -19.74
CA SER A 423 -11.22 -0.63 -21.05
C SER A 423 -9.69 -0.64 -21.05
N ILE A 424 -9.05 -0.51 -19.88
CA ILE A 424 -7.59 -0.49 -19.72
C ILE A 424 -7.07 -1.87 -19.29
N VAL A 425 -7.82 -2.55 -18.40
CA VAL A 425 -7.34 -3.76 -17.70
C VAL A 425 -8.19 -5.00 -17.99
N GLY A 426 -9.26 -4.86 -18.75
CA GLY A 426 -10.10 -5.96 -19.21
C GLY A 426 -9.32 -6.85 -20.17
N LYS A 427 -9.61 -8.15 -20.10
CA LYS A 427 -9.13 -9.10 -21.10
C LYS A 427 -10.01 -8.93 -22.34
N ASP A 428 -9.40 -8.82 -23.52
CA ASP A 428 -10.15 -8.88 -24.79
C ASP A 428 -10.83 -10.26 -24.88
N ASP A 429 -12.06 -10.38 -24.38
CA ASP A 429 -12.91 -11.58 -24.51
C ASP A 429 -13.45 -11.72 -25.96
N GLY A 430 -12.66 -11.29 -26.95
CA GLY A 430 -13.12 -10.86 -28.26
C GLY A 430 -12.39 -11.46 -29.47
N GLU A 431 -11.91 -12.72 -29.40
CA GLU A 431 -12.01 -13.56 -30.60
C GLU A 431 -13.49 -13.97 -30.74
N LEU A 432 -14.31 -13.06 -31.30
CA LEU A 432 -15.58 -13.48 -31.88
C LEU A 432 -15.25 -14.60 -32.89
N PRO A 433 -15.86 -15.80 -32.78
CA PRO A 433 -15.68 -16.82 -33.80
C PRO A 433 -16.05 -16.20 -35.15
N VAL A 434 -15.11 -16.19 -36.09
CA VAL A 434 -15.24 -15.60 -37.43
C VAL A 434 -16.42 -16.22 -38.22
N ASP A 435 -17.05 -17.28 -37.70
CA ASP A 435 -18.15 -18.01 -38.31
C ASP A 435 -19.56 -17.40 -38.15
N GLU A 436 -19.73 -16.25 -37.46
CA GLU A 436 -21.05 -15.60 -37.34
C GLU A 436 -21.22 -14.28 -38.12
N LEU A 437 -20.27 -13.91 -38.98
CA LEU A 437 -20.43 -12.73 -39.87
C LEU A 437 -21.03 -13.04 -41.25
N ASP A 438 -21.28 -14.32 -41.58
CA ASP A 438 -21.85 -14.74 -42.87
C ASP A 438 -23.13 -15.61 -42.71
N ARG A 439 -24.18 -15.08 -42.05
CA ARG A 439 -25.55 -15.61 -42.18
C ARG A 439 -26.63 -14.56 -42.34
#